data_AF-A0A7C5Y7E6-F1
#
_entry.id   AF-A0A7C5Y7E6-F1
#
_cell.length_a   1.000
_cell.length_b   1.000
_cell.length_c   1.000
_cell.angle_alpha   90.00
_cell.angle_beta   90.00
_cell.angle_gamma   90.00
#
_symmetry.space_group_name_H-M   'P 1'
#
loop_
_entity.id
_entity.type
_entity.pdbx_description
1 polymer ?
#
loop_
_entity_poly.entity_id
_entity_poly.type
_entity_poly.pdbx_seq_one_letter_code
_entity_poly.pdbx_strand_id
1 'polypeptide(L)'
;MVRGVMISLGVFALVMLVLSFFTLKNVFELVNNSTAYLRIKDCTIKGIKLLFKARINVRSALDYTIELAQLKITDTSGDYIDSWSGEVKNKEDFLISFS
;
A
#
# COMPACT_ATOMS: atom_id res chain seq x y z
N MET A 1 46.95 21.48 -2.40
CA MET A 1 45.99 21.03 -3.44
C MET A 1 45.04 19.95 -2.91
N VAL A 2 45.53 18.86 -2.30
CA VAL A 2 44.71 17.72 -1.80
C VAL A 2 43.63 18.10 -0.76
N ARG A 3 43.93 19.01 0.19
CA ARG A 3 42.97 19.45 1.21
C ARG A 3 41.75 20.21 0.66
N GLY A 4 41.96 21.07 -0.34
CA GLY A 4 40.86 21.84 -0.97
C GLY A 4 39.87 20.93 -1.70
N VAL A 5 40.39 19.89 -2.36
CA VAL A 5 39.58 18.88 -3.08
C VAL A 5 38.72 18.06 -2.11
N MET A 6 39.25 17.66 -0.96
CA MET A 6 38.47 16.92 0.04
C MET A 6 37.34 17.77 0.66
N ILE A 7 37.59 19.05 0.91
CA ILE A 7 36.55 19.96 1.43
C ILE A 7 35.44 20.15 0.40
N SER A 8 35.78 20.36 -0.89
CA SER A 8 34.78 20.49 -1.94
C SER A 8 33.94 19.22 -2.14
N LEU A 9 34.55 18.04 -2.01
CA LEU A 9 33.83 16.76 -2.06
C LEU A 9 32.87 16.58 -0.88
N GLY A 10 33.29 16.99 0.33
CA GLY A 10 32.42 16.97 1.51
C GLY A 10 31.22 17.89 1.38
N VAL A 11 31.42 19.12 0.89
CA VAL A 11 30.33 20.07 0.63
C VAL A 11 29.38 19.55 -0.46
N PHE A 12 29.92 18.99 -1.53
CA PHE A 12 29.12 18.39 -2.61
C PHE A 12 28.27 17.21 -2.10
N ALA A 13 28.87 16.32 -1.32
CA ALA A 13 28.16 15.20 -0.70
C ALA A 13 27.05 15.68 0.23
N LEU A 14 27.29 16.73 1.02
CA LEU A 14 26.28 17.33 1.89
C LEU A 14 25.10 17.90 1.11
N VAL A 15 25.37 18.62 0.00
CA VAL A 15 24.32 19.16 -0.87
C VAL A 15 23.49 18.02 -1.48
N MET A 16 24.13 16.98 -1.99
CA MET A 16 23.43 15.81 -2.53
C MET A 16 22.59 15.09 -1.47
N LEU A 17 23.10 14.99 -0.24
CA LEU A 17 22.38 14.41 0.87
C LEU A 17 21.12 15.21 1.20
N VAL A 18 21.22 16.55 1.26
CA VAL A 18 20.06 17.42 1.50
C VAL A 18 19.02 17.27 0.39
N LEU A 19 19.42 17.26 -0.87
CA LEU A 19 18.51 17.05 -2.01
C LEU A 19 17.81 15.68 -1.96
N SER A 20 18.54 14.65 -1.54
CA SER A 20 17.98 13.31 -1.33
C SER A 20 16.89 13.33 -0.25
N PHE A 21 17.14 14.00 0.88
CA PHE A 21 16.13 14.14 1.94
C PHE A 21 14.87 14.89 1.47
N PHE A 22 15.03 15.95 0.70
CA PHE A 22 13.87 16.65 0.12
C PHE A 22 13.07 15.76 -0.83
N THR A 23 13.75 15.01 -1.69
CA THR A 23 13.09 14.08 -2.62
C THR A 23 12.35 12.99 -1.86
N LEU A 24 12.99 12.41 -0.84
CA LEU A 24 12.39 11.38 0.01
C LEU A 24 11.16 11.91 0.74
N LYS A 25 11.23 13.11 1.31
CA LYS A 25 10.10 13.77 1.96
C LYS A 25 8.92 13.93 1.00
N ASN A 26 9.17 14.40 -0.21
CA ASN A 26 8.11 14.56 -1.22
C ASN A 26 7.46 13.23 -1.58
N VAL A 27 8.25 12.16 -1.73
CA VAL A 27 7.70 10.81 -1.98
C VAL A 27 6.84 10.34 -0.80
N PHE A 28 7.27 10.56 0.45
CA PHE A 28 6.46 10.24 1.63
C PHE A 28 5.16 11.02 1.67
N GLU A 29 5.15 12.31 1.32
CA GLU A 29 3.93 13.11 1.23
C GLU A 29 2.97 12.56 0.17
N LEU A 30 3.48 12.15 -1.00
CA LEU A 30 2.68 11.54 -2.07
C LEU A 30 2.09 10.18 -1.62
N VAL A 31 2.86 9.36 -0.92
CA VAL A 31 2.39 8.09 -0.35
C VAL A 31 1.33 8.35 0.74
N ASN A 32 1.57 9.31 1.63
CA ASN A 32 0.64 9.65 2.70
C ASN A 32 -0.70 10.19 2.18
N ASN A 33 -0.69 10.86 1.03
CA ASN A 33 -1.89 11.33 0.35
C ASN A 33 -2.58 10.24 -0.49
N SER A 34 -1.99 9.05 -0.59
CA SER A 34 -2.58 7.94 -1.32
C SER A 34 -3.63 7.24 -0.48
N THR A 35 -4.77 6.94 -1.08
CA THR A 35 -5.90 6.28 -0.39
C THR A 35 -6.31 5.02 -1.12
N ALA A 36 -6.59 3.96 -0.37
CA ALA A 36 -7.10 2.70 -0.91
C ALA A 36 -8.50 2.45 -0.34
N TYR A 37 -9.43 2.13 -1.24
CA TYR A 37 -10.81 1.80 -0.86
C TYR A 37 -11.16 0.41 -1.35
N LEU A 38 -11.66 -0.42 -0.44
CA LEU A 38 -12.26 -1.70 -0.78
C LEU A 38 -13.73 -1.46 -1.16
N ARG A 39 -14.07 -1.77 -2.40
CA ARG A 39 -15.46 -1.75 -2.89
C ARG A 39 -15.97 -3.17 -3.05
N ILE A 40 -16.96 -3.53 -2.24
CA ILE A 40 -17.69 -4.79 -2.39
C ILE A 40 -18.74 -4.59 -3.49
N LYS A 41 -18.65 -5.37 -4.57
CA LYS A 41 -19.59 -5.36 -5.69
C LYS A 41 -20.80 -6.26 -5.44
N ASP A 42 -20.54 -7.43 -4.85
CA ASP A 42 -21.51 -8.50 -4.73
C ASP A 42 -21.15 -9.36 -3.51
N CYS A 43 -22.17 -9.87 -2.83
CA CYS A 43 -22.05 -10.80 -1.73
C CYS A 43 -23.05 -11.93 -1.96
N THR A 44 -22.56 -13.16 -2.03
CA THR A 44 -23.39 -14.34 -2.26
C THR A 44 -23.08 -15.39 -1.21
N ILE A 45 -24.13 -16.01 -0.67
CA ILE A 45 -24.01 -17.18 0.20
C ILE A 45 -24.07 -18.43 -0.70
N LYS A 46 -23.04 -19.29 -0.61
CA LYS A 46 -23.01 -20.59 -1.28
C LYS A 46 -22.78 -21.70 -0.25
N GLY A 47 -23.85 -22.35 0.17
CA GLY A 47 -23.82 -23.33 1.26
C GLY A 47 -23.47 -22.63 2.58
N ILE A 48 -22.40 -23.08 3.23
CA ILE A 48 -21.85 -22.44 4.44
C ILE A 48 -20.87 -21.30 4.13
N LYS A 49 -20.52 -21.07 2.85
CA LYS A 49 -19.49 -20.08 2.49
C LYS A 49 -20.10 -18.73 2.09
N LEU A 50 -19.50 -17.65 2.58
CA LEU A 50 -19.75 -16.28 2.13
C LEU A 50 -18.75 -15.90 1.05
N LEU A 51 -19.23 -15.56 -0.13
CA LEU A 51 -18.42 -15.13 -1.26
C LEU A 51 -18.63 -13.64 -1.53
N PHE A 52 -17.57 -12.86 -1.41
CA PHE A 52 -17.57 -11.46 -1.77
C PHE A 52 -16.79 -11.24 -3.05
N LYS A 53 -17.39 -10.58 -4.04
CA LYS A 53 -16.65 -9.97 -5.14
C LYS A 53 -16.26 -8.57 -4.72
N ALA A 54 -14.97 -8.34 -4.57
CA ALA A 54 -14.46 -7.04 -4.16
C ALA A 54 -13.46 -6.50 -5.18
N ARG A 55 -13.33 -5.17 -5.14
CA ARG A 55 -12.33 -4.43 -5.88
C ARG A 55 -11.59 -3.47 -4.95
N ILE A 56 -10.27 -3.44 -5.04
CA ILE A 56 -9.49 -2.39 -4.39
C ILE A 56 -9.23 -1.29 -5.42
N ASN A 57 -9.70 -0.09 -5.12
CA ASN A 57 -9.37 1.11 -5.88
C ASN A 57 -8.34 1.91 -5.08
N VAL A 58 -7.15 2.09 -5.64
CA VAL A 58 -6.12 2.95 -5.04
C VAL A 58 -6.08 4.26 -5.82
N ARG A 59 -6.24 5.37 -5.11
CA ARG A 59 -6.00 6.72 -5.62
C ARG A 59 -4.62 7.14 -5.14
N SER A 60 -3.65 7.11 -6.06
CA SER A 60 -2.26 7.46 -5.82
C SER A 60 -1.76 8.34 -6.95
N ALA A 61 -0.85 9.27 -6.64
CA ALA A 61 -0.10 10.03 -7.64
C ALA A 61 1.18 9.29 -8.11
N LEU A 62 1.47 8.16 -7.48
CA LEU A 62 2.59 7.26 -7.79
C LEU A 62 2.05 5.96 -8.41
N ASP A 63 2.80 5.41 -9.36
CA ASP A 63 2.57 4.05 -9.84
C ASP A 63 2.65 3.06 -8.68
N TYR A 64 1.75 2.08 -8.67
CA TYR A 64 1.62 1.14 -7.58
C TYR A 64 1.35 -0.27 -8.10
N THR A 65 1.65 -1.26 -7.26
CA THR A 65 1.25 -2.66 -7.45
C THR A 65 0.77 -3.20 -6.12
N ILE A 66 -0.40 -3.83 -6.10
CA ILE A 66 -0.91 -4.47 -4.89
C ILE A 66 -0.32 -5.88 -4.84
N GLU A 67 0.58 -6.13 -3.91
CA GLU A 67 1.20 -7.46 -3.76
C GLU A 67 0.34 -8.37 -2.87
N LEU A 68 -0.22 -7.80 -1.79
CA LEU A 68 -0.97 -8.52 -0.78
C LEU A 68 -2.20 -7.72 -0.37
N ALA A 69 -3.34 -8.40 -0.28
CA ALA A 69 -4.52 -7.88 0.41
C ALA A 69 -4.85 -8.81 1.58
N GLN A 70 -5.03 -8.22 2.76
CA GLN A 70 -5.47 -8.94 3.96
C GLN A 70 -6.75 -8.28 4.49
N LEU A 71 -7.74 -9.10 4.79
CA LEU A 71 -9.04 -8.71 5.31
C LEU A 71 -9.24 -9.39 6.65
N LYS A 72 -9.69 -8.60 7.63
CA LYS A 72 -10.07 -9.09 8.95
C LYS A 72 -11.56 -8.88 9.13
N ILE A 73 -12.29 -9.94 9.50
CA ILE A 73 -13.69 -9.88 9.89
C ILE A 73 -13.76 -9.87 11.41
N THR A 74 -14.53 -8.91 11.92
CA THR A 74 -14.92 -8.85 13.33
C THR A 74 -16.43 -8.85 13.45
N ASP A 75 -16.94 -9.32 14.58
CA ASP A 75 -18.35 -9.21 14.94
C ASP A 75 -18.70 -7.75 15.31
N THR A 76 -19.96 -7.52 15.73
CA THR A 76 -20.42 -6.20 16.20
C THR A 76 -19.79 -5.74 17.51
N SER A 77 -19.21 -6.67 18.27
CA SER A 77 -18.52 -6.43 19.54
C SER A 77 -17.03 -6.11 19.32
N GLY A 78 -16.52 -6.32 18.10
CA GLY A 78 -15.11 -6.18 17.72
C GLY A 78 -14.29 -7.47 17.85
N ASP A 79 -14.92 -8.58 18.22
CA ASP A 79 -14.28 -9.88 18.36
C ASP A 79 -13.96 -10.46 16.99
N TYR A 80 -12.79 -11.11 16.89
CA TYR A 80 -12.34 -11.72 15.64
C TYR A 80 -13.20 -12.91 15.26
N ILE A 81 -13.69 -12.91 14.01
CA ILE A 81 -14.42 -14.05 13.43
C ILE A 81 -13.48 -14.84 12.51
N ASP A 82 -12.94 -14.17 11.49
CA ASP A 82 -12.12 -14.81 10.46
C ASP A 82 -11.22 -13.78 9.74
N SER A 83 -10.26 -14.26 8.94
CA SER A 83 -9.45 -13.42 8.07
C SER A 83 -9.22 -14.09 6.73
N TRP A 84 -9.06 -13.25 5.71
CA TRP A 84 -8.70 -13.69 4.38
C TRP A 84 -7.44 -12.97 3.95
N SER A 85 -6.54 -13.69 3.28
CA SER A 85 -5.39 -13.11 2.62
C SER A 85 -5.27 -13.69 1.22
N GLY A 86 -4.87 -12.87 0.26
CA GLY A 86 -4.67 -13.30 -1.11
C GLY A 86 -3.64 -12.45 -1.83
N GLU A 87 -2.90 -13.08 -2.74
CA GLU A 87 -2.07 -12.36 -3.70
C GLU A 87 -2.98 -11.68 -4.73
N VAL A 88 -2.92 -10.35 -4.81
CA VAL A 88 -3.73 -9.54 -5.74
C VAL A 88 -2.86 -9.04 -6.88
N LYS A 89 -2.14 -9.95 -7.55
CA LYS A 89 -1.29 -9.61 -8.71
C LYS A 89 -2.13 -9.02 -9.85
N ASN A 90 -2.21 -7.68 -9.91
CA ASN A 90 -2.88 -6.87 -10.93
C ASN A 90 -4.35 -7.22 -11.24
N LYS A 91 -5.06 -7.86 -10.31
CA LYS A 91 -6.50 -8.10 -10.45
C LYS A 91 -7.24 -7.07 -9.63
N GLU A 92 -7.77 -6.04 -10.29
CA GLU A 92 -8.68 -5.10 -9.66
C GLU A 92 -9.86 -5.82 -9.02
N ASP A 93 -10.34 -6.93 -9.62
CA ASP A 93 -11.42 -7.73 -9.08
C ASP A 93 -10.92 -9.06 -8.51
N PHE A 94 -11.28 -9.36 -7.26
CA PHE A 94 -10.96 -10.63 -6.61
C PHE A 94 -12.15 -11.19 -5.80
N LEU A 95 -12.13 -12.51 -5.63
CA LEU A 95 -13.12 -13.27 -4.87
C LEU A 95 -12.57 -13.58 -3.48
N ILE A 96 -13.32 -13.20 -2.47
CA ILE A 96 -13.02 -13.46 -1.07
C ILE A 96 -14.01 -14.52 -0.61
N SER A 97 -13.52 -15.60 0.01
CA SER A 97 -14.37 -16.66 0.56
C SER A 97 -14.09 -16.84 2.04
N PHE A 98 -15.14 -16.80 2.85
CA PHE A 98 -15.11 -17.11 4.28
C PHE A 98 -15.88 -18.41 4.53
N SER A 99 -15.44 -19.16 5.53
CA SER A 99 -15.97 -20.49 5.87
C SER A 99 -16.65 -20.50 7.23
#